data_AF-A0A4Y2N2X3-F1
#
_entry.id   AF-A0A4Y2N2X3-F1
#
_cell.length_a   1.000
_cell.length_b   1.000
_cell.length_c   1.000
_cell.angle_alpha   90.00
_cell.angle_beta   90.00
_cell.angle_gamma   90.00
#
_symmetry.space_group_name_H-M   'P 1'
#
loop_
_entity.id
_entity.type
_entity.pdbx_description
1 polymer ?
#
loop_
_entity_poly.entity_id
_entity_poly.type
_entity_poly.pdbx_seq_one_letter_code
_entity_poly.pdbx_strand_id
1 'polypeptide(L)'
;MKANWSIDKHLVKFWYFSVIESALLYGAGVWGGALTVEQINGLAGTIELDKLDHYFLLSDIPLEVRVLNLPERLDDNIFEVSKISGSVGISVGILNKEIQQKTICHKLEPKNTVFQGELAALGLAADWEVENNTKINIFTDRKSSIDALKIHGTKSNYVNSIKNKLRFSERLVGLTWVEAHAGIPVNELADQFEKLATSNGELMNLPLPYSYLKLLLKIILLESWNDCCTQYQSASGTRVGAHVPRVDEKC
;
A
#
# COMPACT_ATOMS: atom_id res chain seq x y z
N MET A 1 -11.83 24.17 -28.97
CA MET A 1 -11.87 23.47 -27.67
C MET A 1 -10.46 23.09 -27.28
N LYS A 2 -9.88 23.70 -26.23
CA LYS A 2 -8.60 23.26 -25.67
C LYS A 2 -8.92 22.16 -24.66
N ALA A 3 -8.38 20.95 -24.86
CA ALA A 3 -8.48 19.88 -23.88
C ALA A 3 -7.70 20.30 -22.62
N ASN A 4 -8.41 20.45 -21.51
CA ASN A 4 -7.85 20.91 -20.25
C ASN A 4 -7.30 19.69 -19.50
N TRP A 5 -6.13 19.19 -19.92
CA TRP A 5 -5.43 18.12 -19.23
C TRP A 5 -4.76 18.68 -17.97
N SER A 6 -5.52 18.82 -16.89
CA SER A 6 -4.96 19.10 -15.57
C SER A 6 -4.31 17.82 -15.02
N ILE A 7 -3.11 17.50 -15.52
CA ILE A 7 -2.31 16.40 -14.96
C ILE A 7 -1.85 16.83 -13.56
N ASP A 8 -2.10 15.97 -12.58
CA ASP A 8 -1.73 16.19 -11.18
C ASP A 8 -0.23 16.54 -11.05
N LYS A 9 0.09 17.65 -10.37
CA LYS A 9 1.47 18.15 -10.20
C LYS A 9 2.35 17.16 -9.44
N HIS A 10 1.78 16.35 -8.56
CA HIS A 10 2.46 15.27 -7.84
C HIS A 10 2.81 14.12 -8.77
N LEU A 11 1.89 13.80 -9.69
CA LEU A 11 2.12 12.79 -10.71
C LEU A 11 3.28 13.23 -11.62
N VAL A 12 3.26 14.47 -12.14
CA VAL A 12 4.36 15.02 -12.97
C VAL A 12 5.70 14.97 -12.23
N LYS A 13 5.72 15.36 -10.95
CA LYS A 13 6.92 15.32 -10.12
C LYS A 13 7.41 13.88 -9.91
N PHE A 14 6.51 12.93 -9.73
CA PHE A 14 6.85 11.51 -9.59
C PHE A 14 7.41 10.93 -10.90
N TRP A 15 6.78 11.21 -12.06
CA TRP A 15 7.32 10.82 -13.37
C TRP A 15 8.73 11.37 -13.57
N TYR A 16 8.97 12.62 -13.13
CA TYR A 16 10.29 13.22 -13.20
C TYR A 16 11.32 12.43 -12.39
N PHE A 17 11.11 12.20 -11.09
CA PHE A 17 12.12 11.54 -10.23
C PHE A 17 12.23 10.02 -10.45
N SER A 18 11.13 9.35 -10.79
CA SER A 18 11.14 7.88 -10.90
C SER A 18 11.55 7.38 -12.29
N VAL A 19 11.15 8.10 -13.35
CA VAL A 19 11.29 7.66 -14.74
C VAL A 19 12.28 8.53 -15.50
N ILE A 20 12.07 9.84 -15.51
CA ILE A 20 12.87 10.77 -16.33
C ILE A 20 14.28 10.93 -15.75
N GLU A 21 14.42 11.14 -14.44
CA GLU A 21 15.71 11.32 -13.77
C GLU A 21 16.53 10.03 -13.85
N SER A 22 15.93 8.86 -13.65
CA SER A 22 16.59 7.56 -13.86
C SER A 22 17.03 7.38 -15.32
N ALA A 23 16.19 7.75 -16.29
CA ALA A 23 16.53 7.70 -17.72
C ALA A 23 17.65 8.69 -18.09
N LEU A 24 17.70 9.85 -17.42
CA LEU A 24 18.74 10.87 -17.60
C LEU A 24 20.07 10.44 -16.93
N LEU A 25 20.03 9.85 -15.74
CA LEU A 25 21.20 9.42 -14.95
C LEU A 25 21.86 8.15 -15.51
N TYR A 26 21.08 7.21 -16.08
CA TYR A 26 21.61 5.95 -16.63
C TYR A 26 21.99 6.00 -18.11
N GLY A 27 22.00 7.19 -18.71
CA GLY A 27 22.72 7.43 -19.95
C GLY A 27 21.81 7.72 -21.13
N ALA A 28 21.53 9.00 -21.32
CA ALA A 28 21.11 9.59 -22.60
C ALA A 28 22.06 9.28 -23.79
N GLY A 29 23.18 8.58 -23.57
CA GLY A 29 24.06 8.07 -24.63
C GLY A 29 23.61 6.76 -25.30
N VAL A 30 22.64 6.03 -24.73
CA VAL A 30 22.15 4.74 -25.28
C VAL A 30 20.75 4.88 -25.92
N TRP A 31 20.00 5.94 -25.58
CA TRP A 31 18.67 6.21 -26.11
C TRP A 31 18.73 6.99 -27.41
N GLY A 32 18.95 6.28 -28.52
CA GLY A 32 18.63 6.80 -29.85
C GLY A 32 17.11 6.89 -30.03
N GLY A 33 16.46 7.88 -29.43
CA GLY A 33 15.04 8.21 -29.63
C GLY A 33 14.25 8.42 -28.32
N ALA A 34 13.44 9.48 -28.27
CA ALA A 34 12.45 9.69 -27.22
C ALA A 34 11.42 8.54 -27.20
N LEU A 35 10.83 8.26 -26.04
CA LEU A 35 9.72 7.29 -25.89
C LEU A 35 8.67 7.51 -26.98
N THR A 36 8.30 6.45 -27.70
CA THR A 36 7.34 6.55 -28.79
C THR A 36 5.94 6.80 -28.24
N VAL A 37 5.07 7.42 -29.05
CA VAL A 37 3.66 7.66 -28.69
C VAL A 37 2.94 6.35 -28.34
N GLU A 38 3.32 5.24 -28.96
CA GLU A 38 2.75 3.92 -28.68
C GLU A 38 3.19 3.36 -27.32
N GLN A 39 4.46 3.56 -26.93
CA GLN A 39 4.95 3.24 -25.58
C GLN A 39 4.27 4.11 -24.52
N ILE A 40 4.11 5.41 -24.80
CA ILE A 40 3.41 6.36 -23.92
C ILE A 40 1.92 5.98 -23.80
N ASN A 41 1.29 5.54 -24.88
CA ASN A 41 -0.12 5.11 -24.87
C ASN A 41 -0.30 3.73 -24.21
N GLY A 42 0.66 2.82 -24.33
CA GLY A 42 0.70 1.56 -23.57
C GLY A 42 0.80 1.81 -22.07
N LEU A 43 1.69 2.72 -21.66
CA LEU A 43 1.81 3.20 -20.28
C LEU A 43 0.47 3.80 -19.77
N ALA A 44 -0.17 4.65 -20.57
CA ALA A 44 -1.44 5.27 -20.20
C ALA A 44 -2.62 4.28 -20.17
N GLY A 45 -2.61 3.24 -20.99
CA GLY A 45 -3.66 2.21 -21.05
C GLY A 45 -3.55 1.13 -19.96
N THR A 46 -2.33 0.87 -19.45
CA THR A 46 -2.09 -0.14 -18.40
C THR A 46 -2.17 0.42 -16.99
N ILE A 47 -1.94 1.72 -16.81
CA ILE A 47 -1.93 2.34 -15.49
C ILE A 47 -3.33 2.87 -15.16
N GLU A 48 -4.01 2.20 -14.23
CA GLU A 48 -5.26 2.65 -13.61
C GLU A 48 -4.99 3.82 -12.63
N LEU A 49 -4.62 4.98 -13.20
CA LEU A 49 -4.21 6.18 -12.44
C LEU A 49 -5.30 6.69 -11.50
N ASP A 50 -6.56 6.51 -11.87
CA ASP A 50 -7.74 6.85 -11.06
C ASP A 50 -7.85 6.01 -9.78
N LYS A 51 -7.28 4.80 -9.78
CA LYS A 51 -7.26 3.92 -8.60
C LYS A 51 -6.04 4.12 -7.71
N LEU A 52 -5.08 4.97 -8.10
CA LEU A 52 -3.85 5.18 -7.32
C LEU A 52 -4.15 5.90 -6.01
N ASP A 53 -3.41 5.58 -4.95
CA ASP A 53 -3.41 6.41 -3.75
C ASP A 53 -3.02 7.84 -4.14
N HIS A 54 -3.76 8.81 -3.63
CA HIS A 54 -3.48 10.21 -3.92
C HIS A 54 -2.47 10.71 -2.88
N TYR A 55 -1.54 11.59 -3.27
CA TYR A 55 -0.55 12.15 -2.33
C TYR A 55 -0.79 13.64 -2.14
N PHE A 56 -1.08 14.07 -0.92
CA PHE A 56 -1.19 15.51 -0.62
C PHE A 56 0.18 16.19 -0.53
N LEU A 57 0.22 17.52 -0.78
CA LEU A 57 1.33 18.33 -0.28
C LEU A 57 1.29 18.33 1.25
N LEU A 58 2.47 18.36 1.86
CA LEU A 58 2.58 18.38 3.32
C LEU A 58 1.93 19.64 3.94
N SER A 59 1.88 20.73 3.16
CA SER A 59 1.16 21.96 3.50
C SER A 59 -0.35 21.77 3.63
N ASP A 60 -0.91 20.81 2.90
CA ASP A 60 -2.36 20.64 2.74
C ASP A 60 -2.91 19.65 3.78
N ILE A 61 -2.02 18.96 4.51
CA ILE A 61 -2.39 18.06 5.61
C ILE A 61 -2.61 18.90 6.88
N PRO A 62 -3.84 18.92 7.43
CA PRO A 62 -4.13 19.63 8.67
C PRO A 62 -3.17 19.20 9.79
N LEU A 63 -2.65 20.16 10.55
CA LEU A 63 -1.69 19.92 11.64
C LEU A 63 -2.18 18.86 12.62
N GLU A 64 -3.49 18.86 12.85
CA GLU A 64 -4.19 17.92 13.70
C GLU A 64 -3.92 16.49 13.23
N VAL A 65 -4.16 16.14 11.97
CA VAL A 65 -4.04 14.76 11.44
C VAL A 65 -2.60 14.23 11.40
N ARG A 66 -1.58 15.09 11.60
CA ARG A 66 -0.17 14.71 11.39
C ARG A 66 0.33 13.66 12.36
N VAL A 67 -0.23 13.58 13.57
CA VAL A 67 0.19 12.65 14.62
C VAL A 67 -1.01 11.88 15.12
N LEU A 68 -0.92 10.56 15.24
CA LEU A 68 -1.91 9.79 15.98
C LEU A 68 -1.19 9.12 17.15
N ASN A 69 -1.59 9.48 18.37
CA ASN A 69 -1.05 8.92 19.59
C ASN A 69 -2.18 8.21 20.35
N LEU A 70 -2.39 6.94 20.03
CA LEU A 70 -3.34 6.11 20.74
C LEU A 70 -2.73 5.60 22.06
N PRO A 71 -3.53 5.43 23.12
CA PRO A 71 -3.09 4.72 24.31
C PRO A 71 -2.72 3.27 23.96
N GLU A 72 -1.75 2.71 24.67
CA GLU A 72 -1.29 1.34 24.39
C GLU A 72 -2.34 0.30 24.77
N ARG A 73 -3.04 0.49 25.90
CA ARG A 73 -4.15 -0.36 26.35
C ARG A 73 -5.14 0.48 27.16
N LEU A 74 -6.42 0.14 27.04
CA LEU A 74 -7.49 0.67 27.88
C LEU A 74 -7.88 -0.40 28.92
N ASP A 75 -7.93 -0.03 30.21
CA ASP A 75 -8.12 -0.93 31.35
C ASP A 75 -9.57 -1.44 31.51
N ASP A 76 -10.56 -0.68 31.01
CA ASP A 76 -12.00 -0.97 31.16
C ASP A 76 -12.56 -1.89 30.06
N ASN A 77 -11.71 -2.57 29.29
CA ASN A 77 -12.14 -3.05 27.99
C ASN A 77 -13.04 -4.27 28.02
N ILE A 78 -14.19 -4.12 27.35
CA ILE A 78 -15.18 -5.17 27.15
C ILE A 78 -14.82 -6.00 25.91
N PHE A 79 -14.11 -5.43 24.92
CA PHE A 79 -13.78 -6.10 23.66
C PHE A 79 -12.30 -6.02 23.27
N GLU A 80 -11.80 -7.15 22.74
CA GLU A 80 -10.46 -7.35 22.22
C GLU A 80 -10.56 -7.60 20.72
N VAL A 81 -9.76 -6.86 19.93
CA VAL A 81 -9.76 -6.94 18.48
C VAL A 81 -8.37 -7.31 18.02
N SER A 82 -8.20 -8.42 17.30
CA SER A 82 -6.94 -8.71 16.59
C SER A 82 -7.18 -8.68 15.11
N LYS A 83 -6.12 -8.34 14.38
CA LYS A 83 -6.13 -8.31 12.93
C LYS A 83 -4.93 -9.07 12.39
N ILE A 84 -5.13 -9.67 11.23
CA ILE A 84 -4.04 -10.17 10.41
C ILE A 84 -4.33 -9.80 8.96
N SER A 85 -3.28 -9.46 8.22
CA SER A 85 -3.34 -9.36 6.78
C SER A 85 -2.16 -10.10 6.14
N GLY A 86 -2.49 -10.89 5.13
CA GLY A 86 -1.53 -11.44 4.18
C GLY A 86 -1.70 -10.82 2.81
N SER A 87 -1.01 -11.39 1.82
CA SER A 87 -0.99 -10.86 0.45
C SER A 87 -2.33 -10.99 -0.27
N VAL A 88 -3.28 -11.75 0.26
CA VAL A 88 -4.52 -12.13 -0.45
C VAL A 88 -5.78 -11.86 0.37
N GLY A 89 -5.66 -11.42 1.63
CA GLY A 89 -6.81 -11.17 2.47
C GLY A 89 -6.50 -10.42 3.76
N ILE A 90 -7.58 -9.98 4.40
CA ILE A 90 -7.62 -9.37 5.72
C ILE A 90 -8.64 -10.13 6.55
N SER A 91 -8.32 -10.36 7.82
CA SER A 91 -9.31 -10.73 8.83
C SER A 91 -9.15 -9.88 10.08
N VAL A 92 -10.30 -9.56 10.69
CA VAL A 92 -10.41 -8.88 11.99
C VAL A 92 -11.30 -9.73 12.88
N GLY A 93 -10.74 -10.24 13.97
CA GLY A 93 -11.44 -11.00 14.99
C GLY A 93 -11.82 -10.10 16.16
N ILE A 94 -13.09 -10.15 16.58
CA ILE A 94 -13.61 -9.39 17.71
C ILE A 94 -14.07 -10.37 18.79
N LEU A 95 -13.44 -10.29 19.95
CA LEU A 95 -13.78 -11.06 21.16
C LEU A 95 -14.36 -10.15 22.24
N ASN A 96 -15.24 -10.68 23.06
CA ASN A 96 -15.64 -10.11 24.35
C ASN A 96 -15.32 -11.14 25.43
N LYS A 97 -14.38 -10.83 26.33
CA LYS A 97 -13.95 -11.76 27.40
C LYS A 97 -13.69 -13.17 26.85
N GLU A 98 -12.85 -13.27 25.81
CA GLU A 98 -12.48 -14.52 25.11
C GLU A 98 -13.58 -15.19 24.29
N ILE A 99 -14.82 -14.69 24.32
CA ILE A 99 -15.93 -15.24 23.53
C ILE A 99 -15.97 -14.52 22.17
N GLN A 100 -15.94 -15.29 21.07
CA GLN A 100 -16.06 -14.77 19.72
C GLN A 100 -17.41 -14.10 19.50
N GLN A 101 -17.37 -12.83 19.10
CA GLN A 101 -18.57 -12.03 18.83
C GLN A 101 -18.78 -11.85 17.33
N LYS A 102 -17.71 -11.48 16.62
CA LYS A 102 -17.75 -11.21 15.19
C LYS A 102 -16.39 -11.46 14.57
N THR A 103 -16.41 -11.87 13.31
CA THR A 103 -15.24 -11.88 12.45
C THR A 103 -15.58 -11.11 11.18
N ILE A 104 -14.69 -10.22 10.77
CA ILE A 104 -14.79 -9.47 9.52
C ILE A 104 -13.67 -9.98 8.60
N CYS A 105 -14.01 -10.41 7.40
CA CYS A 105 -13.07 -10.99 6.43
C CYS A 105 -13.25 -10.34 5.07
N HIS A 106 -12.15 -9.87 4.50
CA HIS A 106 -12.15 -9.30 3.16
C HIS A 106 -11.01 -9.87 2.32
N LYS A 107 -11.29 -10.03 1.04
CA LYS A 107 -10.28 -10.41 0.04
C LYS A 107 -9.59 -9.16 -0.49
N LEU A 108 -8.29 -9.24 -0.69
CA LEU A 108 -7.50 -8.17 -1.31
C LEU A 108 -7.23 -8.46 -2.77
N GLU A 109 -7.02 -7.40 -3.56
CA GLU A 109 -6.49 -7.57 -4.90
C GLU A 109 -5.02 -7.98 -4.85
N PRO A 110 -4.53 -8.81 -5.79
CA PRO A 110 -3.12 -9.19 -5.86
C PRO A 110 -2.15 -8.00 -6.00
N LYS A 111 -2.66 -6.85 -6.43
CA LYS A 111 -1.89 -5.60 -6.58
C LYS A 111 -1.71 -4.84 -5.25
N ASN A 112 -2.48 -5.18 -4.22
CA ASN A 112 -2.37 -4.56 -2.91
C ASN A 112 -1.19 -5.16 -2.12
N THR A 113 -0.65 -4.35 -1.21
CA THR A 113 0.44 -4.80 -0.33
C THR A 113 -0.10 -5.27 1.00
N VAL A 114 0.64 -6.19 1.66
CA VAL A 114 0.38 -6.60 3.05
C VAL A 114 0.22 -5.39 3.96
N PHE A 115 1.10 -4.38 3.82
CA PHE A 115 1.03 -3.16 4.61
C PHE A 115 -0.30 -2.39 4.43
N GLN A 116 -0.85 -2.33 3.22
CA GLN A 116 -2.15 -1.71 3.01
C GLN A 116 -3.28 -2.50 3.66
N GLY A 117 -3.22 -3.83 3.56
CA GLY A 117 -4.20 -4.70 4.20
C GLY A 117 -4.19 -4.58 5.71
N GLU A 118 -3.01 -4.50 6.30
CA GLU A 118 -2.82 -4.25 7.73
C GLU A 118 -3.44 -2.94 8.20
N LEU A 119 -3.27 -1.86 7.44
CA LEU A 119 -3.90 -0.57 7.74
C LEU A 119 -5.42 -0.60 7.52
N ALA A 120 -5.89 -1.33 6.52
CA ALA A 120 -7.32 -1.52 6.28
C ALA A 120 -7.99 -2.22 7.47
N ALA A 121 -7.34 -3.26 8.00
CA ALA A 121 -7.86 -3.98 9.15
C ALA A 121 -7.94 -3.09 10.42
N LEU A 122 -6.99 -2.15 10.60
CA LEU A 122 -7.10 -1.12 11.65
C LEU A 122 -8.29 -0.19 11.40
N GLY A 123 -8.50 0.21 10.14
CA GLY A 123 -9.67 0.98 9.74
C GLY A 123 -10.99 0.27 10.05
N LEU A 124 -11.08 -1.03 9.75
CA LEU A 124 -12.25 -1.86 10.03
C LEU A 124 -12.52 -2.00 11.52
N ALA A 125 -11.47 -2.15 12.34
CA ALA A 125 -11.60 -2.18 13.79
C ALA A 125 -12.12 -0.82 14.33
N ALA A 126 -11.63 0.29 13.79
CA ALA A 126 -12.12 1.62 14.13
C ALA A 126 -13.57 1.85 13.69
N ASP A 127 -13.94 1.41 12.48
CA ASP A 127 -15.32 1.49 11.99
C ASP A 127 -16.25 0.68 12.91
N TRP A 128 -15.85 -0.52 13.33
CA TRP A 128 -16.61 -1.34 14.27
C TRP A 128 -16.77 -0.65 15.64
N GLU A 129 -15.71 0.00 16.13
CA GLU A 129 -15.77 0.81 17.35
C GLU A 129 -16.85 1.90 17.22
N VAL A 130 -16.82 2.68 16.14
CA VAL A 130 -17.77 3.77 15.89
C VAL A 130 -19.20 3.24 15.78
N GLU A 131 -19.41 2.10 15.11
CA GLU A 131 -20.73 1.46 14.97
C GLU A 131 -21.32 1.01 16.32
N ASN A 132 -20.47 0.55 17.24
CA ASN A 132 -20.89 -0.06 18.50
C ASN A 132 -20.69 0.85 19.72
N ASN A 133 -20.06 2.01 19.54
CA ASN A 133 -19.75 3.00 20.58
C ASN A 133 -19.18 2.35 21.85
N THR A 134 -18.16 1.50 21.70
CA THR A 134 -17.63 0.65 22.76
C THR A 134 -16.11 0.68 22.79
N LYS A 135 -15.52 0.72 23.98
CA LYS A 135 -14.06 0.68 24.13
C LYS A 135 -13.47 -0.64 23.61
N ILE A 136 -12.47 -0.54 22.72
CA ILE A 136 -11.74 -1.69 22.16
C ILE A 136 -10.24 -1.58 22.39
N ASN A 137 -9.59 -2.74 22.55
CA ASN A 137 -8.13 -2.85 22.45
C ASN A 137 -7.83 -3.57 21.14
N ILE A 138 -7.13 -2.89 20.24
CA ILE A 138 -6.64 -3.45 18.99
C ILE A 138 -5.25 -4.00 19.22
N PHE A 139 -5.08 -5.29 18.94
CA PHE A 139 -3.81 -5.99 18.93
C PHE A 139 -3.32 -6.13 17.50
N THR A 140 -2.05 -5.79 17.27
CA THR A 140 -1.39 -5.99 15.98
C THR A 140 0.00 -6.57 16.16
N ASP A 141 0.35 -7.56 15.35
CA ASP A 141 1.69 -8.12 15.29
C ASP A 141 2.67 -7.28 14.44
N ARG A 142 2.14 -6.37 13.62
CA ARG A 142 2.91 -5.52 12.71
C ARG A 142 3.28 -4.17 13.32
N LYS A 143 4.46 -4.12 13.94
CA LYS A 143 5.09 -2.87 14.42
C LYS A 143 5.17 -1.78 13.34
N SER A 144 5.43 -2.14 12.09
CA SER A 144 5.48 -1.21 10.96
C SER A 144 4.17 -0.42 10.75
N SER A 145 3.02 -1.03 11.06
CA SER A 145 1.71 -0.36 10.97
C SER A 145 1.58 0.73 12.04
N ILE A 146 2.00 0.43 13.27
CA ILE A 146 1.99 1.38 14.38
C ILE A 146 2.96 2.53 14.09
N ASP A 147 4.16 2.22 13.63
CA ASP A 147 5.18 3.21 13.31
C ASP A 147 4.68 4.15 12.20
N ALA A 148 4.02 3.61 11.16
CA ALA A 148 3.44 4.42 10.09
C ALA A 148 2.36 5.40 10.58
N LEU A 149 1.57 5.00 11.58
CA LEU A 149 0.57 5.88 12.19
C LEU A 149 1.21 7.01 13.02
N LYS A 150 2.39 6.76 13.60
CA LYS A 150 3.17 7.74 14.36
C LYS A 150 3.94 8.72 13.48
N ILE A 151 4.26 8.37 12.23
CA ILE A 151 5.02 9.25 11.32
C ILE A 151 4.29 10.58 11.10
N HIS A 152 4.98 11.68 11.36
CA HIS A 152 4.51 13.03 11.07
C HIS A 152 4.42 13.28 9.55
N GLY A 153 3.25 13.70 9.08
CA GLY A 153 3.13 14.26 7.72
C GLY A 153 3.32 13.24 6.59
N THR A 154 2.86 12.01 6.77
CA THR A 154 2.74 11.05 5.64
C THR A 154 1.94 11.68 4.51
N LYS A 155 2.44 11.58 3.28
CA LYS A 155 1.78 12.16 2.10
C LYS A 155 0.65 11.27 1.57
N SER A 156 0.62 10.00 1.96
CA SER A 156 -0.39 9.04 1.52
C SER A 156 -1.78 9.42 2.04
N ASN A 157 -2.73 9.58 1.13
CA ASN A 157 -4.12 9.86 1.49
C ASN A 157 -4.75 8.67 2.20
N TYR A 158 -4.42 7.45 1.76
CA TYR A 158 -4.85 6.22 2.42
C TYR A 158 -4.39 6.15 3.89
N VAL A 159 -3.10 6.39 4.18
CA VAL A 159 -2.64 6.37 5.58
C VAL A 159 -3.33 7.48 6.40
N ASN A 160 -3.50 8.67 5.82
CA ASN A 160 -4.18 9.78 6.49
C ASN A 160 -5.67 9.50 6.74
N SER A 161 -6.35 8.77 5.85
CA SER A 161 -7.76 8.40 6.05
C SER A 161 -7.91 7.43 7.22
N ILE A 162 -7.01 6.44 7.34
CA ILE A 162 -6.98 5.52 8.48
C ILE A 162 -6.64 6.25 9.79
N LYS A 163 -5.68 7.19 9.76
CA LYS A 163 -5.41 8.06 10.92
C LYS A 163 -6.65 8.82 11.35
N ASN A 164 -7.40 9.39 10.41
CA ASN A 164 -8.63 10.11 10.72
C ASN A 164 -9.68 9.21 11.37
N LYS A 165 -9.90 7.99 10.85
CA LYS A 165 -10.80 7.02 11.47
C LYS A 165 -10.43 6.73 12.93
N LEU A 166 -9.15 6.42 13.18
CA LEU A 166 -8.67 6.13 14.53
C LEU A 166 -8.69 7.37 15.45
N ARG A 167 -8.56 8.58 14.90
CA ARG A 167 -8.66 9.84 15.66
C ARG A 167 -10.07 10.08 16.19
N PHE A 168 -11.10 9.81 15.38
CA PHE A 168 -12.49 9.90 15.87
C PHE A 168 -12.74 8.96 17.05
N SER A 169 -11.95 7.89 17.15
CA SER A 169 -12.01 6.87 18.19
C SER A 169 -10.90 6.99 19.26
N GLU A 170 -10.16 8.10 19.33
CA GLU A 170 -8.91 8.21 20.12
C GLU A 170 -9.09 7.91 21.63
N ARG A 171 -10.29 8.12 22.17
CA ARG A 171 -10.62 7.84 23.59
C ARG A 171 -11.16 6.43 23.83
N LEU A 172 -11.52 5.71 22.78
CA LEU A 172 -12.21 4.42 22.82
C LEU A 172 -11.35 3.30 22.23
N VAL A 173 -10.24 3.62 21.58
CA VAL A 173 -9.32 2.65 20.98
C VAL A 173 -7.97 2.67 21.68
N GLY A 174 -7.59 1.53 22.26
CA GLY A 174 -6.20 1.21 22.57
C GLY A 174 -5.55 0.49 21.38
N LEU A 175 -4.26 0.76 21.11
CA LEU A 175 -3.51 0.06 20.08
C LEU A 175 -2.22 -0.52 20.66
N THR A 176 -2.19 -1.84 20.81
CA THR A 176 -1.06 -2.59 21.38
C THR A 176 -0.33 -3.37 20.30
N TRP A 177 0.99 -3.34 20.34
CA TRP A 177 1.81 -4.30 19.60
C TRP A 177 1.90 -5.61 20.36
N VAL A 178 1.70 -6.73 19.68
CA VAL A 178 1.85 -8.07 20.24
C VAL A 178 2.82 -8.88 19.39
N GLU A 179 3.46 -9.89 19.99
CA GLU A 179 4.27 -10.82 19.21
C GLU A 179 3.36 -11.80 18.45
N ALA A 180 3.71 -12.09 17.20
CA ALA A 180 2.98 -13.08 16.41
C ALA A 180 3.04 -14.46 17.09
N HIS A 181 1.93 -15.18 17.12
CA HIS A 181 1.82 -16.52 17.70
C HIS A 181 2.13 -16.62 19.20
N ALA A 182 1.94 -15.53 19.95
CA ALA A 182 2.10 -15.51 21.42
C ALA A 182 0.99 -16.26 22.20
N GLY A 183 0.18 -17.09 21.53
CA GLY A 183 -0.93 -17.81 22.17
C GLY A 183 -2.14 -16.93 22.52
N ILE A 184 -2.28 -15.77 21.88
CA ILE A 184 -3.42 -14.86 22.10
C ILE A 184 -4.63 -15.40 21.32
N PRO A 185 -5.75 -15.75 21.97
CA PRO A 185 -6.90 -16.37 21.31
C PRO A 185 -7.45 -15.57 20.13
N VAL A 186 -7.51 -14.24 20.27
CA VAL A 186 -8.00 -13.36 19.18
C VAL A 186 -7.06 -13.35 17.97
N ASN A 187 -5.76 -13.54 18.17
CA ASN A 187 -4.79 -13.57 17.08
C ASN A 187 -4.85 -14.88 16.31
N GLU A 188 -4.91 -16.00 17.02
CA GLU A 188 -5.07 -17.33 16.40
C GLU A 188 -6.38 -17.41 15.60
N LEU A 189 -7.45 -16.80 16.12
CA LEU A 189 -8.71 -16.68 15.42
C LEU A 189 -8.57 -15.86 14.14
N ALA A 190 -7.92 -14.69 14.21
CA ALA A 190 -7.67 -13.87 13.03
C ALA A 190 -6.89 -14.66 11.96
N ASP A 191 -5.81 -15.37 12.33
CA ASP A 191 -4.99 -16.20 11.44
C ASP A 191 -5.81 -17.31 10.73
N GLN A 192 -6.72 -17.95 11.45
CA GLN A 192 -7.59 -18.98 10.87
C GLN A 192 -8.54 -18.40 9.83
N PHE A 193 -9.11 -17.23 10.12
CA PHE A 193 -10.08 -16.58 9.25
C PHE A 193 -9.47 -15.88 8.05
N GLU A 194 -8.20 -15.50 8.09
CA GLU A 194 -7.47 -14.93 6.96
C GLU A 194 -7.40 -15.91 5.78
N LYS A 195 -7.14 -17.19 6.09
CA LYS A 195 -7.12 -18.28 5.11
C LYS A 195 -8.49 -18.44 4.42
N LEU A 196 -9.57 -18.25 5.18
CA LEU A 196 -10.94 -18.28 4.66
C LEU A 196 -11.29 -17.01 3.86
N ALA A 197 -10.77 -15.85 4.27
CA ALA A 197 -10.96 -14.58 3.56
C ALA A 197 -10.37 -14.64 2.14
N THR A 198 -9.23 -15.33 1.99
CA THR A 198 -8.56 -15.51 0.69
C THR A 198 -9.44 -16.22 -0.34
N SER A 199 -10.19 -17.24 0.08
CA SER A 199 -11.02 -18.04 -0.82
C SER A 199 -12.45 -17.49 -0.97
N ASN A 200 -13.05 -17.01 0.12
CA ASN A 200 -14.50 -16.75 0.20
C ASN A 200 -14.83 -15.30 0.60
N GLY A 201 -13.83 -14.45 0.85
CA GLY A 201 -14.04 -13.07 1.29
C GLY A 201 -14.57 -12.17 0.18
N GLU A 202 -15.37 -11.17 0.58
CA GLU A 202 -15.78 -10.08 -0.31
C GLU A 202 -14.57 -9.22 -0.67
N LEU A 203 -14.46 -8.81 -1.93
CA LEU A 203 -13.36 -7.99 -2.41
C LEU A 203 -13.40 -6.59 -1.78
N MET A 204 -12.34 -6.23 -1.05
CA MET A 204 -12.17 -4.87 -0.53
C MET A 204 -11.40 -4.03 -1.54
N ASN A 205 -12.03 -2.93 -1.98
CA ASN A 205 -11.42 -2.01 -2.92
C ASN A 205 -10.46 -1.06 -2.18
N LEU A 206 -9.16 -1.36 -2.25
CA LEU A 206 -8.09 -0.51 -1.73
C LEU A 206 -7.39 0.25 -2.87
N PRO A 207 -6.94 1.49 -2.64
CA PRO A 207 -6.19 2.22 -3.64
C PRO A 207 -4.90 1.47 -4.00
N LEU A 208 -4.46 1.61 -5.24
CA LEU A 208 -3.20 1.04 -5.68
C LEU A 208 -2.03 1.80 -5.03
N PRO A 209 -1.04 1.09 -4.47
CA PRO A 209 0.11 1.75 -3.86
C PRO A 209 1.08 2.26 -4.94
N TYR A 210 1.80 3.35 -4.65
CA TYR A 210 2.85 3.85 -5.56
C TYR A 210 3.96 2.84 -5.83
N SER A 211 4.21 1.90 -4.90
CA SER A 211 5.16 0.81 -5.11
C SER A 211 4.74 -0.08 -6.29
N TYR A 212 3.44 -0.30 -6.48
CA TYR A 212 2.90 -1.04 -7.62
C TYR A 212 3.14 -0.28 -8.93
N LEU A 213 2.88 1.03 -8.94
CA LEU A 213 3.19 1.88 -10.10
C LEU A 213 4.69 1.84 -10.44
N LYS A 214 5.55 1.95 -9.43
CA LYS A 214 7.01 1.87 -9.61
C LYS A 214 7.45 0.51 -10.16
N LEU A 215 6.83 -0.58 -9.70
CA LEU A 215 7.07 -1.93 -10.21
C LEU A 215 6.66 -2.05 -11.68
N LEU A 216 5.46 -1.62 -12.04
CA LEU A 216 4.98 -1.63 -13.44
C LEU A 216 5.92 -0.85 -14.36
N LEU A 217 6.32 0.35 -13.95
CA LEU A 217 7.25 1.17 -14.71
C LEU A 217 8.61 0.49 -14.88
N LYS A 218 9.13 -0.16 -13.83
CA LYS A 218 10.38 -0.93 -13.90
C LYS A 218 10.26 -2.09 -14.90
N ILE A 219 9.16 -2.84 -14.87
CA ILE A 219 8.91 -3.96 -15.79
C ILE A 219 8.89 -3.46 -17.24
N ILE A 220 8.10 -2.44 -17.55
CA ILE A 220 7.98 -1.90 -18.91
C ILE A 220 9.32 -1.38 -19.44
N LEU A 221 10.11 -0.71 -18.59
CA LEU A 221 11.44 -0.23 -18.95
C LEU A 221 12.42 -1.38 -19.21
N LEU A 222 12.33 -2.46 -18.41
CA LEU A 222 13.15 -3.66 -18.60
C LEU A 222 12.77 -4.43 -19.87
N GLU A 223 11.47 -4.58 -20.16
CA GLU A 223 10.98 -5.18 -21.40
C GLU A 223 11.45 -4.39 -22.62
N SER A 224 11.30 -3.06 -22.59
CA SER A 224 11.78 -2.16 -23.65
C SER A 224 13.30 -2.27 -23.87
N TRP A 225 14.07 -2.43 -22.78
CA TRP A 225 15.51 -2.66 -22.83
C TRP A 225 15.84 -4.01 -23.49
N ASN A 226 15.15 -5.08 -23.08
CA ASN A 226 15.35 -6.42 -23.61
C ASN A 226 14.98 -6.51 -25.10
N ASP A 227 13.90 -5.85 -25.51
CA ASP A 227 13.50 -5.73 -26.92
C ASP A 227 14.55 -4.98 -27.72
N CYS A 228 15.03 -3.84 -27.23
CA CYS A 228 16.10 -3.08 -27.89
C CYS A 228 17.38 -3.93 -28.04
N CYS A 229 17.77 -4.68 -27.00
CA CYS A 229 18.95 -5.53 -27.02
C CYS A 229 18.81 -6.74 -27.97
N THR A 230 17.61 -7.28 -28.13
CA THR A 230 17.35 -8.43 -29.02
C THR A 230 17.14 -8.02 -30.47
N GLN A 231 16.58 -6.83 -30.72
CA GLN A 231 16.30 -6.31 -32.05
C GLN A 231 17.51 -5.63 -32.71
N TYR A 232 18.42 -5.03 -31.92
CA TYR A 232 19.64 -4.39 -32.43
C TYR A 232 20.88 -5.30 -32.37
N GLN A 233 21.05 -6.18 -33.37
CA GLN A 233 22.35 -6.82 -33.68
C GLN A 233 23.28 -5.88 -34.47
N SER A 234 23.40 -4.61 -34.08
CA SER A 234 24.42 -3.72 -34.65
C SER A 234 25.75 -3.93 -33.93
N ALA A 235 26.89 -3.73 -34.60
CA ALA A 235 28.22 -3.89 -34.01
C ALA A 235 28.46 -3.06 -32.73
N SER A 236 27.68 -1.98 -32.54
CA SER A 236 27.62 -1.15 -31.33
C SER A 236 26.76 -1.77 -30.21
N GLY A 237 25.61 -2.38 -30.52
CA GLY A 237 24.76 -3.08 -29.55
C GLY A 237 25.41 -4.36 -29.00
N THR A 238 26.15 -5.08 -29.86
CA THR A 238 26.90 -6.28 -29.46
C THR A 238 28.07 -5.97 -28.52
N ARG A 239 28.72 -4.80 -28.64
CA ARG A 239 29.84 -4.40 -27.75
C ARG A 239 29.37 -4.01 -26.34
N VAL A 240 28.21 -3.37 -26.23
CA VAL A 240 27.62 -3.00 -24.93
C VAL A 240 27.04 -4.22 -24.22
N GLY A 241 26.33 -5.10 -24.93
CA GLY A 241 25.82 -6.37 -24.38
C GLY A 241 26.91 -7.36 -23.98
N ALA A 242 28.13 -7.22 -24.49
CA ALA A 242 29.28 -8.02 -24.08
C ALA A 242 29.93 -7.54 -22.76
N HIS A 243 29.65 -6.32 -22.31
CA HIS A 243 30.22 -5.73 -21.08
C HIS A 243 29.21 -5.55 -19.95
N VAL A 244 27.90 -5.59 -20.26
CA VAL A 244 26.83 -5.51 -19.27
C VAL A 244 26.07 -6.84 -19.30
N PRO A 245 26.11 -7.66 -18.23
CA PRO A 245 25.40 -8.93 -18.21
C PRO A 245 23.89 -8.69 -18.38
N ARG A 246 23.24 -9.66 -19.03
CA ARG A 246 21.78 -9.75 -19.08
C ARG A 246 21.26 -9.64 -17.65
N VAL A 247 20.41 -8.64 -17.39
CA VAL A 247 19.86 -8.44 -16.05
C VAL A 247 18.78 -9.51 -15.87
N ASP A 248 19.11 -10.60 -15.18
CA ASP A 248 18.15 -11.64 -14.85
C ASP A 248 17.03 -11.09 -13.95
N GLU A 249 15.80 -11.50 -14.21
CA GLU A 249 14.55 -11.05 -13.57
C GLU A 249 14.41 -11.42 -12.08
N LYS A 250 15.49 -11.75 -11.37
CA LYS A 250 15.42 -12.12 -9.94
C LYS A 250 16.15 -11.10 -9.07
N CYS A 251 15.42 -10.05 -8.69
CA CYS A 251 15.51 -9.34 -7.41
C CYS A 251 14.26 -8.46 -7.19
#